data_AF-A0AAE1L4J5-F1
#
_entry.id   AF-A0AAE1L4J5-F1
#
_cell.length_a   1.000
_cell.length_b   1.000
_cell.length_c   1.000
_cell.angle_alpha   90.00
_cell.angle_beta   90.00
_cell.angle_gamma   90.00
#
_symmetry.space_group_name_H-M   'P 1'
#
loop_
_entity.id
_entity.type
_entity.pdbx_description
1 polymer ?
#
loop_
_entity_poly.entity_id
_entity_poly.type
_entity_poly.pdbx_seq_one_letter_code
_entity_poly.pdbx_strand_id
1 'polypeptide(L)'
;MDTILLCVCYHPQWQGSDPINYIYGNLDSLLLQHSCKHFIMLGDLNQHLVERSFQELLTDYGLTNYVDIPTHISGPRHHRPSRGSDHLSSSRYGGLLRPHSCVHHHHIC
;
A
#
# COMPACT_ATOMS: atom_id res chain seq x y z
N MET A 1 -27.16 6.42 -17.29
CA MET A 1 -25.71 6.12 -17.29
C MET A 1 -25.27 6.16 -15.85
N ASP A 2 -24.67 5.10 -15.34
CA ASP A 2 -24.10 5.09 -14.00
C ASP A 2 -22.70 5.68 -14.08
N THR A 3 -22.50 6.82 -13.42
CA THR A 3 -21.23 7.55 -13.39
C THR A 3 -20.45 7.16 -12.15
N ILE A 4 -19.15 6.98 -12.34
CA ILE A 4 -18.20 6.55 -11.31
C ILE A 4 -17.24 7.71 -11.06
N LEU A 5 -17.04 8.04 -9.79
CA LEU A 5 -15.96 8.91 -9.34
C LEU A 5 -14.73 8.05 -9.05
N LEU A 6 -13.65 8.23 -9.81
CA LEU A 6 -12.37 7.58 -9.58
C LEU A 6 -11.40 8.58 -8.92
N CYS A 7 -11.00 8.34 -7.67
CA CYS A 7 -9.86 9.05 -7.05
C CYS A 7 -8.62 8.19 -7.17
N VAL A 8 -7.59 8.75 -7.80
CA VAL A 8 -6.23 8.25 -7.69
C VAL A 8 -5.53 9.09 -6.65
N CYS A 9 -5.20 8.50 -5.50
CA CYS A 9 -4.69 9.25 -4.37
C CYS A 9 -3.36 8.64 -3.89
N TYR A 10 -2.43 9.48 -3.41
CA TYR A 10 -1.18 9.04 -2.79
C TYR A 10 -1.03 9.80 -1.48
N HIS A 11 -0.78 9.08 -0.39
CA HIS A 11 -0.59 9.66 0.95
C HIS A 11 0.88 9.59 1.35
N PRO A 12 1.60 10.72 1.38
CA PRO A 12 2.95 10.75 1.91
C PRO A 12 2.97 10.54 3.42
N GLN A 13 3.93 9.73 3.89
CA GLN A 13 4.06 9.37 5.31
C GLN A 13 4.17 10.54 6.30
N TRP A 14 4.56 11.73 5.84
CA TRP A 14 4.73 12.93 6.66
C TRP A 14 3.48 13.82 6.74
N GLN A 15 2.41 13.52 5.99
CA GLN A 15 1.28 14.44 5.80
C GLN A 15 0.14 14.28 6.83
N GLY A 16 0.29 13.42 7.84
CA GLY A 16 -0.75 13.21 8.87
C GLY A 16 -2.08 12.75 8.26
N SER A 17 -3.22 12.94 8.92
CA SER A 17 -4.52 12.45 8.41
C SER A 17 -5.26 13.41 7.47
N ASP A 18 -4.71 14.60 7.21
CA ASP A 18 -5.38 15.66 6.44
C ASP A 18 -5.90 15.20 5.07
N PRO A 19 -5.18 14.41 4.26
CA PRO A 19 -5.69 13.96 2.95
C PRO A 19 -6.91 13.03 3.06
N ILE A 20 -6.94 12.14 4.05
CA ILE A 20 -8.09 11.25 4.29
C ILE A 20 -9.27 12.07 4.81
N ASN A 21 -9.02 13.01 5.72
CA ASN A 21 -10.05 13.89 6.26
C ASN A 21 -10.67 14.78 5.17
N TYR A 22 -9.87 15.24 4.21
CA TYR A 22 -10.36 15.97 3.05
C TYR A 22 -11.33 15.12 2.24
N ILE A 23 -10.95 13.87 1.91
CA ILE A 23 -11.84 12.97 1.17
C ILE A 23 -13.11 12.71 1.97
N TYR A 24 -12.97 12.33 3.23
CA TYR A 24 -14.09 12.04 4.13
C TYR A 24 -15.09 13.20 4.22
N GLY A 25 -14.61 14.44 4.35
CA GLY A 25 -15.46 15.63 4.46
C GLY A 25 -16.06 16.13 3.15
N ASN A 26 -15.53 15.72 1.99
CA ASN A 26 -15.95 16.24 0.68
C ASN A 26 -16.58 15.18 -0.23
N LEU A 27 -16.53 13.90 0.10
CA LEU A 27 -16.96 12.81 -0.78
C LEU A 27 -18.43 12.94 -1.20
N ASP A 28 -19.35 13.21 -0.27
CA ASP A 28 -20.76 13.44 -0.59
C ASP A 28 -20.96 14.60 -1.57
N SER A 29 -20.25 15.70 -1.33
CA SER A 29 -20.33 16.88 -2.21
C SER A 29 -19.80 16.57 -3.61
N LEU A 30 -18.71 15.80 -3.71
CA LEU A 30 -18.14 15.38 -4.98
C LEU A 30 -19.08 14.43 -5.74
N LEU A 31 -19.68 13.45 -5.05
CA LEU A 31 -20.64 12.54 -5.64
C LEU A 31 -21.87 13.29 -6.16
N LEU A 32 -22.42 14.20 -5.35
CA LEU A 32 -23.58 15.01 -5.73
C LEU A 32 -23.26 15.94 -6.92
N GLN A 33 -22.15 16.66 -6.85
CA GLN A 33 -21.75 17.63 -7.87
C GLN A 33 -21.56 16.97 -9.24
N HIS A 34 -21.03 15.75 -9.28
CA HIS A 34 -20.78 15.02 -10.52
C HIS A 34 -21.87 14.00 -10.86
N SER A 35 -22.96 13.98 -10.08
CA SER A 35 -24.04 12.99 -10.19
C SER A 35 -23.55 11.55 -10.19
N CYS A 36 -22.45 11.27 -9.50
CA CYS A 36 -21.83 9.96 -9.38
C CYS A 36 -22.56 9.10 -8.36
N LYS A 37 -22.83 7.84 -8.73
CA LYS A 37 -23.44 6.85 -7.82
C LYS A 37 -22.41 5.91 -7.19
N HIS A 38 -21.24 5.82 -7.81
CA HIS A 38 -20.20 4.89 -7.42
C HIS A 38 -18.91 5.66 -7.16
N PHE A 39 -18.15 5.18 -6.20
CA PHE A 39 -16.86 5.72 -5.81
C PHE A 39 -15.82 4.60 -5.83
N ILE A 40 -14.68 4.87 -6.47
CA ILE A 40 -13.52 3.99 -6.45
C ILE A 40 -12.31 4.84 -6.03
N MET A 41 -11.59 4.35 -5.04
CA MET A 41 -10.32 4.92 -4.61
C MET A 41 -9.19 3.94 -4.94
N LEU A 42 -8.17 4.42 -5.65
CA LEU A 42 -6.97 3.67 -5.98
C LEU A 42 -5.76 4.46 -5.50
N GLY A 43 -4.84 3.81 -4.79
CA GLY A 43 -3.71 4.54 -4.23
C GLY A 43 -2.95 3.82 -3.14
N ASP A 44 -1.70 4.27 -2.92
CA ASP A 44 -0.98 4.01 -1.68
C ASP A 44 -1.33 5.12 -0.68
N LEU A 45 -2.21 4.78 0.26
CA LEU A 45 -2.67 5.69 1.30
C LEU A 45 -1.85 5.56 2.59
N ASN A 46 -0.82 4.71 2.63
CA ASN A 46 -0.11 4.38 3.86
C ASN A 46 -1.08 4.18 5.04
N GLN A 47 -2.13 3.37 4.82
CA GLN A 47 -3.30 3.25 5.71
C GLN A 47 -2.95 3.01 7.19
N HIS A 48 -1.82 2.36 7.46
CA HIS A 48 -1.30 2.11 8.80
C HIS A 48 -0.95 3.40 9.59
N LEU A 49 -0.63 4.50 8.90
CA LEU A 49 -0.34 5.80 9.52
C LEU A 49 -1.63 6.57 9.87
N VAL A 50 -2.75 6.19 9.26
CA VAL A 50 -4.04 6.89 9.34
C VAL A 50 -5.18 5.90 9.63
N GLU A 51 -4.86 4.80 10.32
CA GLU A 51 -5.72 3.60 10.45
C GLU A 51 -7.13 3.97 10.90
N ARG A 52 -7.24 4.79 11.94
CA ARG A 52 -8.55 5.23 12.46
C ARG A 52 -9.38 5.95 11.40
N SER A 53 -8.85 7.02 10.82
CA SER A 53 -9.57 7.83 9.82
C SER A 53 -9.88 7.03 8.55
N PHE A 54 -9.00 6.09 8.20
CA PHE A 54 -9.21 5.18 7.09
C PHE A 54 -10.37 4.21 7.37
N GLN A 55 -10.41 3.60 8.56
CA GLN A 55 -11.51 2.70 8.95
C GLN A 55 -12.85 3.44 9.08
N GLU A 56 -12.84 4.67 9.60
CA GLU A 56 -14.03 5.54 9.64
C GLU A 56 -14.55 5.80 8.23
N LEU A 57 -13.67 6.18 7.28
CA LEU A 57 -14.04 6.34 5.87
C LEU A 57 -14.64 5.07 5.25
N LEU A 58 -14.05 3.90 5.49
CA LEU A 58 -14.58 2.64 4.96
C LEU A 58 -15.95 2.31 5.54
N THR A 59 -16.11 2.48 6.86
CA THR A 59 -17.33 2.10 7.57
C THR A 59 -18.49 3.01 7.20
N ASP A 60 -18.27 4.33 7.25
CA ASP A 60 -19.34 5.30 7.09
C ASP A 60 -19.86 5.38 5.64
N TYR A 61 -18.98 5.12 4.67
CA TYR A 61 -19.35 5.07 3.24
C TYR A 61 -19.57 3.65 2.71
N GLY A 62 -19.51 2.61 3.57
CA GLY A 62 -19.70 1.21 3.17
C GLY A 62 -18.71 0.73 2.12
N LEU A 63 -17.47 1.26 2.14
CA LEU A 63 -16.43 0.92 1.16
C LEU A 63 -15.72 -0.37 1.58
N THR A 64 -15.38 -1.18 0.58
CA THR A 64 -14.57 -2.39 0.77
C THR A 64 -13.15 -2.12 0.31
N ASN A 65 -12.16 -2.33 1.19
CA ASN A 65 -10.78 -2.37 0.76
C ASN A 65 -10.49 -3.71 0.06
N TYR A 66 -10.16 -3.66 -1.23
CA TYR A 66 -9.89 -4.84 -2.05
C TYR A 66 -8.42 -5.26 -2.09
N VAL A 67 -7.51 -4.44 -1.55
CA VAL A 67 -6.07 -4.60 -1.74
C VAL A 67 -5.32 -4.28 -0.45
N ASP A 68 -4.82 -5.32 0.23
CA ASP A 68 -3.68 -5.21 1.14
C ASP A 68 -2.43 -5.68 0.39
N ILE A 69 -1.93 -4.86 -0.55
CA ILE A 69 -0.57 -5.07 -1.05
C ILE A 69 0.34 -4.41 -0.02
N PRO A 70 1.19 -5.16 0.69
CA PRO A 70 2.18 -4.56 1.56
C PRO A 70 3.12 -3.70 0.71
N THR A 71 2.98 -2.38 0.83
CA THR A 71 3.91 -1.43 0.24
C THR A 71 5.18 -1.46 1.09
N HIS A 72 6.22 -2.10 0.54
CA HIS A 72 7.58 -2.24 1.06
C HIS A 72 7.81 -3.25 2.20
N ILE A 73 8.19 -4.48 1.84
CA ILE A 73 9.19 -5.19 2.63
C ILE A 73 10.51 -4.46 2.36
N SER A 74 11.00 -3.71 3.35
CA SER A 74 12.38 -3.22 3.29
C SER A 74 13.28 -4.42 3.01
N GLY A 75 14.02 -4.38 1.90
CA GLY A 75 14.98 -5.42 1.56
C GLY A 75 15.90 -5.68 2.77
N PRO A 76 16.40 -6.93 2.95
CA PRO A 76 17.23 -7.26 4.10
C PRO A 76 18.31 -6.20 4.23
N ARG A 77 18.40 -5.59 5.42
CA ARG A 77 19.43 -4.58 5.73
C ARG A 77 20.74 -5.10 5.17
N HIS A 78 21.32 -4.39 4.21
CA HIS A 78 22.72 -4.62 3.87
C HIS A 78 23.50 -4.31 5.15
N HIS A 79 23.76 -5.36 5.94
CA HIS A 79 24.76 -5.32 6.97
C HIS A 79 26.05 -4.95 6.25
N ARG A 80 26.51 -3.71 6.44
CA ARG A 80 27.89 -3.32 6.16
C ARG A 80 28.77 -4.39 6.81
N PRO A 81 29.68 -5.06 6.08
CA PRO A 81 30.60 -5.97 6.70
C PRO A 81 31.56 -5.13 7.56
N SER A 82 31.46 -5.28 8.87
CA SER A 82 32.51 -4.86 9.80
C SER A 82 33.77 -5.63 9.42
N ARG A 83 34.83 -4.91 9.02
CA ARG A 83 36.17 -5.49 8.85
C ARG A 83 36.58 -6.10 10.19
N GLY A 84 36.83 -7.41 10.22
CA GLY A 84 37.27 -8.09 11.43
C GLY A 84 37.47 -9.59 11.24
N SER A 85 38.64 -9.94 10.71
CA SER A 85 39.44 -11.14 10.96
C SER A 85 38.80 -12.53 10.80
N ASP A 86 39.23 -13.18 9.73
CA ASP A 86 39.09 -14.61 9.47
C ASP A 86 39.68 -15.47 10.60
N HIS A 87 38.84 -16.34 11.18
CA HIS A 87 39.30 -17.61 11.73
C HIS A 87 38.36 -18.73 11.30
N LEU A 88 38.94 -19.69 10.58
CA LEU A 88 38.33 -20.91 10.05
C LEU A 88 37.53 -21.69 11.11
N SER A 89 36.33 -22.13 10.76
CA SER A 89 35.80 -23.45 11.16
C SER A 89 34.73 -23.91 10.19
N SER A 90 35.05 -25.01 9.52
CA SER A 90 34.21 -25.77 8.60
C SER A 90 33.08 -26.48 9.37
N SER A 91 31.82 -26.33 8.94
CA SER A 91 30.89 -27.46 8.93
C SER A 91 29.68 -27.23 8.02
N ARG A 92 29.42 -28.26 7.22
CA ARG A 92 28.35 -28.46 6.24
C ARG A 92 26.95 -28.20 6.82
N TYR A 93 26.11 -27.50 6.07
CA TYR A 93 24.82 -28.03 5.60
C TYR A 93 24.52 -27.40 4.23
N GLY A 94 24.56 -28.24 3.20
CA GLY A 94 24.04 -27.93 1.88
C GLY A 94 22.53 -28.09 1.86
N GLY A 95 21.85 -27.11 1.27
CA GLY A 95 20.44 -27.15 0.91
C GLY A 95 20.25 -26.33 -0.36
N LEU A 96 20.58 -26.96 -1.48
CA LEU A 96 20.55 -26.40 -2.82
C LEU A 96 19.09 -26.25 -3.29
N LEU A 97 18.53 -25.04 -3.29
CA LEU A 97 17.38 -24.72 -4.15
C LEU A 97 17.67 -23.43 -4.91
N ARG A 98 17.84 -23.61 -6.21
CA ARG A 98 18.08 -22.60 -7.24
C ARG A 98 16.85 -21.69 -7.41
N PRO A 99 17.04 -20.47 -7.96
CA PRO A 99 15.98 -19.47 -8.08
C PRO A 99 15.03 -19.82 -9.22
N HIS A 100 13.74 -19.98 -8.92
CA HIS A 100 12.72 -20.05 -9.96
C HIS A 100 12.22 -18.64 -10.27
N SER A 101 12.74 -18.15 -11.40
CA SER A 101 12.06 -17.41 -12.46
C SER A 101 11.12 -16.27 -12.06
N CYS A 102 11.51 -15.05 -12.46
CA CYS A 102 10.60 -13.95 -12.72
C CYS A 102 9.41 -14.45 -13.56
N VAL A 103 8.21 -14.43 -13.00
CA VAL A 103 6.98 -14.58 -13.77
C VAL A 103 6.46 -13.16 -14.00
N HIS A 104 6.61 -12.69 -15.23
CA HIS A 104 5.81 -11.61 -15.79
C HIS A 104 4.33 -11.97 -15.60
N HIS A 105 3.65 -11.32 -14.65
CA HIS A 105 2.22 -11.14 -14.73
C HIS A 105 1.97 -9.68 -15.05
N HIS A 106 1.59 -9.45 -16.31
CA HIS A 106 0.84 -8.26 -16.70
C HIS A 106 -0.42 -8.21 -15.85
N HIS A 107 -0.42 -7.40 -14.81
CA HIS A 107 -1.64 -6.83 -14.27
C HIS A 107 -1.46 -5.33 -14.25
N ILE A 108 -2.36 -4.69 -14.99
CA ILE A 108 -2.49 -3.25 -15.15
C ILE A 108 -2.68 -2.68 -13.73
N CYS A 109 -1.74 -1.82 -13.33
CA CYS A 109 -1.84 -1.02 -12.11
C CYS A 109 -2.99 -0.02 -12.23
#